data_AF-Q02603-F1
#
_entry.id   AF-Q02603-F1
#
_cell.length_a   1.000
_cell.length_b   1.000
_cell.length_c   1.000
_cell.angle_alpha   90.00
_cell.angle_beta   90.00
_cell.angle_gamma   90.00
#
_symmetry.space_group_name_H-M   'P 1'
#
loop_
_entity.id
_entity.type
_entity.pdbx_description
1 polymer ?
#
loop_
_entity_poly.entity_id
_entity_poly.type
_entity_poly.pdbx_seq_one_letter_code
_entity_poly.pdbx_strand_id
1 'polypeptide(L)'
;MQANLQWLDDPEVFRVNQLPAHSDHHYYHDTAEFKTGSRFIKSLNGAWRFNFAKTPAERPVDFYQPDFDATDFDTIQVPGHIELAGYGQIQYINTLYPWEGKIYRRPPYTLNQDQLTPGLFSDAADNTVGSYLKTFDLDDVFKGQRIIIQFQGVEEALYVWLNGHFIGYSEDSFTPSEFDLTPYIQDQGNVLAVRVYKHSTAAFIEDQDMFRFSGIFRDVNILAEPASHITDLDIRPVPNANLKSGELNITTKVTGEPATLALTVKDHDGRVLTSQTQTGSGSVTFDTMLFDQLHLWSPQTPYLYQLTIEVYDADHQLLEVVPYQFGFRTVELRDDKVIYVNNKRLVINGVNRHEWNAHTGRVISMADMRADIQTMLANNINADRTCHYPDQLPWYQLCDEAGIYLMAETNLESHGSWQKMGAIEPSYNVPGDNPHWPAAVIDRARSNYEWFKNHPSIIFWSLGNESYAGEDIAAMQAFYKEHDDSRLVHYEGVFYTPELKDRISDVESRMYEKPQNIVAYLEDNPTKPFLNCEYMHDMGNSLGGMQSYNDLIDKYPMYQGGFIWDFIDQALFVHDPITDQDVLRYGGDFDERHSDYAFSGNGLMFADRTPKPAMQEVKYYYGLHK
;
A
#
# COMPACT_ATOMS: atom_id res chain seq x y z
N MET A 1 -24.42 6.52 16.28
CA MET A 1 -23.43 7.61 16.14
C MET A 1 -23.82 8.42 14.90
N GLN A 2 -23.52 9.71 14.84
CA GLN A 2 -23.73 10.53 13.64
C GLN A 2 -22.38 10.91 13.05
N ALA A 3 -22.30 11.06 11.73
CA ALA A 3 -21.10 11.55 11.06
C ALA A 3 -20.77 12.97 11.56
N ASN A 4 -19.49 13.23 11.87
CA ASN A 4 -19.02 14.57 12.20
C ASN A 4 -18.03 15.05 11.12
N LEU A 5 -18.28 16.25 10.61
CA LEU A 5 -17.42 16.87 9.61
C LEU A 5 -16.08 17.36 10.20
N GLN A 6 -16.03 17.61 11.51
CA GLN A 6 -14.83 18.08 12.20
C GLN A 6 -13.71 17.02 12.26
N TRP A 7 -14.01 15.75 11.97
CA TRP A 7 -12.96 14.71 11.87
C TRP A 7 -11.95 15.04 10.78
N LEU A 8 -12.38 15.68 9.68
CA LEU A 8 -11.49 16.16 8.62
C LEU A 8 -10.39 17.09 9.13
N ASP A 9 -10.57 17.74 10.28
CA ASP A 9 -9.63 18.70 10.84
C ASP A 9 -8.72 18.09 11.93
N ASP A 10 -8.99 16.87 12.40
CA ASP A 10 -8.42 16.26 13.62
C ASP A 10 -7.63 14.96 13.36
N PRO A 11 -6.28 14.98 13.46
CA PRO A 11 -5.45 13.80 13.17
C PRO A 11 -5.63 12.70 14.22
N GLU A 12 -6.23 12.98 15.38
CA GLU A 12 -6.55 11.96 16.39
C GLU A 12 -7.77 11.12 15.97
N VAL A 13 -8.57 11.59 15.01
CA VAL A 13 -9.75 10.89 14.50
C VAL A 13 -9.59 10.59 13.00
N PHE A 14 -8.68 9.67 12.68
CA PHE A 14 -8.43 9.20 11.32
C PHE A 14 -9.31 8.01 10.89
N ARG A 15 -10.06 7.41 11.82
CA ARG A 15 -11.03 6.34 11.54
C ARG A 15 -12.16 6.28 12.56
N VAL A 16 -13.34 5.85 12.12
CA VAL A 16 -14.51 5.59 12.98
C VAL A 16 -15.21 4.33 12.51
N ASN A 17 -15.39 3.36 13.41
CA ASN A 17 -15.99 2.04 13.16
C ASN A 17 -15.35 1.20 12.04
N GLN A 18 -14.18 1.60 11.52
CA GLN A 18 -13.38 0.77 10.61
C GLN A 18 -12.94 -0.49 11.35
N LEU A 19 -13.07 -1.64 10.69
CA LEU A 19 -12.61 -2.92 11.22
C LEU A 19 -11.07 -2.95 11.26
N PRO A 20 -10.47 -3.68 12.22
CA PRO A 20 -9.02 -3.87 12.25
C PRO A 20 -8.52 -4.51 10.95
N ALA A 21 -7.39 -4.01 10.44
CA ALA A 21 -6.69 -4.66 9.32
C ALA A 21 -6.32 -6.11 9.68
N HIS A 22 -6.29 -6.95 8.65
CA HIS A 22 -5.98 -8.37 8.74
C HIS A 22 -5.26 -8.82 7.47
N SER A 23 -4.78 -10.06 7.45
CA SER A 23 -4.12 -10.65 6.27
C SER A 23 -5.00 -10.67 5.03
N ASP A 24 -4.37 -10.51 3.88
CA ASP A 24 -4.96 -10.45 2.53
C ASP A 24 -5.53 -11.78 2.00
N HIS A 25 -5.67 -12.80 2.84
CA HIS A 25 -6.04 -14.13 2.39
C HIS A 25 -7.45 -14.17 1.78
N HIS A 26 -7.57 -14.93 0.69
CA HIS A 26 -8.86 -15.23 0.08
C HIS A 26 -9.55 -16.39 0.79
N TYR A 27 -10.87 -16.42 0.69
CA TYR A 27 -11.67 -17.49 1.24
C TYR A 27 -12.85 -17.83 0.31
N TYR A 28 -13.21 -19.11 0.30
CA TYR A 28 -14.13 -19.73 -0.66
C TYR A 28 -15.06 -20.69 0.07
N HIS A 29 -16.21 -21.03 -0.53
CA HIS A 29 -17.06 -22.06 0.05
C HIS A 29 -16.45 -23.46 -0.09
N ASP A 30 -15.85 -23.74 -1.24
CA ASP A 30 -15.18 -25.01 -1.53
C ASP A 30 -14.07 -24.84 -2.59
N THR A 31 -13.30 -25.90 -2.81
CA THR A 31 -12.16 -25.90 -3.75
C THR A 31 -12.56 -25.78 -5.23
N ALA A 32 -13.82 -26.00 -5.60
CA ALA A 32 -14.26 -25.81 -6.99
C ALA A 32 -14.33 -24.32 -7.35
N GLU A 33 -14.58 -23.46 -6.37
CA GLU A 33 -14.68 -22.00 -6.55
C GLU A 33 -13.32 -21.34 -6.87
N PHE A 34 -12.19 -22.00 -6.63
CA PHE A 34 -10.86 -21.47 -6.95
C PHE A 34 -10.71 -21.07 -8.42
N LYS A 35 -11.51 -21.66 -9.32
CA LYS A 35 -11.49 -21.35 -10.76
C LYS A 35 -12.52 -20.30 -11.18
N THR A 36 -13.56 -20.11 -10.40
CA THR A 36 -14.73 -19.27 -10.77
C THR A 36 -14.82 -17.99 -9.96
N GLY A 37 -14.06 -17.88 -8.87
CA GLY A 37 -14.18 -16.80 -7.89
C GLY A 37 -15.03 -17.23 -6.69
N SER A 38 -14.77 -16.61 -5.55
CA SER A 38 -15.49 -16.86 -4.31
C SER A 38 -16.91 -16.37 -4.38
N ARG A 39 -17.87 -17.22 -3.96
CA ARG A 39 -19.27 -16.79 -3.83
C ARG A 39 -19.49 -15.79 -2.70
N PHE A 40 -18.52 -15.63 -1.80
CA PHE A 40 -18.60 -14.71 -0.68
C PHE A 40 -18.25 -13.27 -1.04
N ILE A 41 -17.83 -13.02 -2.29
CA ILE A 41 -17.42 -11.70 -2.76
C ILE A 41 -18.38 -11.23 -3.85
N LYS A 42 -18.93 -10.04 -3.67
CA LYS A 42 -19.72 -9.35 -4.70
C LYS A 42 -19.12 -7.98 -4.96
N SER A 43 -18.61 -7.78 -6.16
CA SER A 43 -18.12 -6.47 -6.58
C SER A 43 -19.26 -5.46 -6.71
N LEU A 44 -19.02 -4.25 -6.23
CA LEU A 44 -19.86 -3.07 -6.44
C LEU A 44 -19.29 -2.12 -7.49
N ASN A 45 -18.23 -2.52 -8.20
CA ASN A 45 -17.64 -1.75 -9.29
C ASN A 45 -18.66 -1.43 -10.41
N GLY A 46 -18.27 -0.52 -11.30
CA GLY A 46 -19.04 -0.03 -12.43
C GLY A 46 -19.69 1.32 -12.15
N ALA A 47 -20.87 1.55 -12.74
CA ALA A 47 -21.56 2.83 -12.66
C ALA A 47 -22.16 3.09 -11.26
N TRP A 48 -21.92 4.29 -10.72
CA TRP A 48 -22.51 4.84 -9.51
C TRP A 48 -23.14 6.20 -9.83
N ARG A 49 -24.25 6.55 -9.16
CA ARG A 49 -24.77 7.92 -9.23
C ARG A 49 -23.81 8.86 -8.50
N PHE A 50 -23.60 10.04 -9.03
CA PHE A 50 -22.55 10.92 -8.56
C PHE A 50 -22.97 12.39 -8.53
N ASN A 51 -22.54 13.09 -7.49
CA ASN A 51 -22.61 14.55 -7.39
C ASN A 51 -21.25 15.09 -6.95
N PHE A 52 -20.83 16.18 -7.59
CA PHE A 52 -19.61 16.90 -7.27
C PHE A 52 -19.94 18.27 -6.68
N ALA A 53 -19.40 18.57 -5.51
CA ALA A 53 -19.51 19.88 -4.87
C ALA A 53 -18.13 20.55 -4.76
N LYS A 54 -18.08 21.87 -4.97
CA LYS A 54 -16.82 22.63 -4.92
C LYS A 54 -16.28 22.81 -3.52
N THR A 55 -17.14 22.73 -2.50
CA THR A 55 -16.81 22.96 -1.10
C THR A 55 -17.61 22.01 -0.20
N PRO A 56 -17.19 21.78 1.06
CA PRO A 56 -17.98 21.03 2.02
C PRO A 56 -19.36 21.62 2.23
N ALA A 57 -19.50 22.95 2.24
CA ALA A 57 -20.77 23.65 2.46
C ALA A 57 -21.80 23.43 1.34
N GLU A 58 -21.34 23.22 0.10
CA GLU A 58 -22.20 23.01 -1.08
C GLU A 58 -22.65 21.56 -1.26
N ARG A 59 -22.12 20.62 -0.47
CA ARG A 59 -22.45 19.20 -0.60
C ARG A 59 -23.94 18.92 -0.36
N PRO A 60 -24.53 17.90 -1.00
CA PRO A 60 -25.88 17.47 -0.69
C PRO A 60 -25.87 16.76 0.69
N VAL A 61 -26.33 17.48 1.72
CA VAL A 61 -26.18 17.06 3.13
C VAL A 61 -26.87 15.73 3.39
N ASP A 62 -28.11 15.59 2.96
CA ASP A 62 -29.00 14.45 3.26
C ASP A 62 -29.04 13.38 2.15
N PHE A 63 -28.09 13.40 1.21
CA PHE A 63 -28.07 12.47 0.06
C PHE A 63 -28.03 10.98 0.45
N TYR A 64 -27.65 10.69 1.71
CA TYR A 64 -27.55 9.35 2.25
C TYR A 64 -28.92 8.75 2.66
N GLN A 65 -30.00 9.54 2.63
CA GLN A 65 -31.34 9.06 2.93
C GLN A 65 -31.87 8.17 1.79
N PRO A 66 -32.53 7.03 2.07
CA PRO A 66 -33.00 6.11 1.04
C PRO A 66 -34.02 6.71 0.06
N ASP A 67 -34.78 7.71 0.48
CA ASP A 67 -35.80 8.41 -0.29
C ASP A 67 -35.31 9.71 -0.93
N PHE A 68 -34.01 10.00 -0.86
CA PHE A 68 -33.41 11.17 -1.47
C PHE A 68 -33.57 11.14 -3.00
N ASP A 69 -34.02 12.27 -3.56
CA ASP A 69 -34.17 12.43 -5.00
C ASP A 69 -32.81 12.73 -5.66
N ALA A 70 -32.12 11.67 -6.08
CA ALA A 70 -30.88 11.74 -6.83
C ALA A 70 -31.10 11.71 -8.35
N THR A 71 -32.21 12.26 -8.88
CA THR A 71 -32.45 12.32 -10.33
C THR A 71 -31.52 13.30 -11.06
N ASP A 72 -31.09 14.36 -10.38
CA ASP A 72 -30.13 15.35 -10.90
C ASP A 72 -28.66 14.93 -10.71
N PHE A 73 -28.40 13.71 -10.21
CA PHE A 73 -27.04 13.19 -10.09
C PHE A 73 -26.56 12.64 -11.44
N ASP A 74 -25.29 12.87 -11.74
CA ASP A 74 -24.60 12.28 -12.89
C ASP A 74 -24.27 10.81 -12.62
N THR A 75 -23.45 10.21 -13.47
CA THR A 75 -22.91 8.86 -13.30
C THR A 75 -21.38 8.89 -13.39
N ILE A 76 -20.71 8.23 -12.46
CA ILE A 76 -19.25 8.03 -12.45
C ILE A 76 -18.93 6.52 -12.46
N GLN A 77 -17.77 6.14 -13.01
CA GLN A 77 -17.26 4.77 -12.91
C GLN A 77 -16.45 4.61 -11.62
N VAL A 78 -16.65 3.47 -10.96
CA VAL A 78 -15.88 3.04 -9.79
C VAL A 78 -15.24 1.67 -10.09
N PRO A 79 -13.93 1.48 -9.89
CA PRO A 79 -12.96 2.50 -9.47
C PRO A 79 -12.72 3.59 -10.52
N GLY A 80 -12.36 4.79 -10.05
CA GLY A 80 -12.09 5.95 -10.90
C GLY A 80 -11.69 7.19 -10.09
N HIS A 81 -10.82 8.01 -10.68
CA HIS A 81 -10.48 9.33 -10.14
C HIS A 81 -11.50 10.37 -10.59
N ILE A 82 -11.95 11.23 -9.66
CA ILE A 82 -12.91 12.31 -9.89
C ILE A 82 -12.39 13.25 -10.99
N GLU A 83 -11.11 13.60 -10.94
CA GLU A 83 -10.41 14.48 -11.88
C GLU A 83 -10.39 13.90 -13.30
N LEU A 84 -10.16 12.60 -13.44
CA LEU A 84 -10.14 11.94 -14.75
C LEU A 84 -11.55 11.71 -15.31
N ALA A 85 -12.58 11.73 -14.46
CA ALA A 85 -13.98 11.74 -14.88
C ALA A 85 -14.46 13.14 -15.32
N GLY A 86 -13.57 14.14 -15.35
CA GLY A 86 -13.88 15.51 -15.78
C GLY A 86 -14.43 16.41 -14.66
N TYR A 87 -14.35 15.96 -13.40
CA TYR A 87 -14.77 16.72 -12.23
C TYR A 87 -13.54 17.20 -11.45
N GLY A 88 -13.48 18.49 -11.12
CA GLY A 88 -12.29 19.03 -10.44
C GLY A 88 -11.09 19.23 -11.37
N GLN A 89 -9.98 19.69 -10.81
CA GLN A 89 -8.76 20.03 -11.55
C GLN A 89 -7.72 18.93 -11.37
N ILE A 90 -7.21 18.40 -12.48
CA ILE A 90 -5.99 17.58 -12.50
C ILE A 90 -4.81 18.47 -12.08
N GLN A 91 -4.00 18.00 -11.15
CA GLN A 91 -2.85 18.72 -10.65
C GLN A 91 -1.69 17.76 -10.39
N TYR A 92 -0.50 18.13 -10.84
CA TYR A 92 0.76 17.52 -10.43
C TYR A 92 1.60 18.55 -9.66
N ILE A 93 2.14 18.16 -8.51
CA ILE A 93 3.03 18.98 -7.70
C ILE A 93 3.93 18.05 -6.86
N ASN A 94 5.20 18.44 -6.71
CA ASN A 94 6.23 17.68 -6.01
C ASN A 94 6.17 17.98 -4.50
N THR A 95 6.99 18.90 -4.00
CA THR A 95 7.22 19.06 -2.55
C THR A 95 6.23 20.00 -1.85
N LEU A 96 5.44 20.77 -2.61
CA LEU A 96 4.55 21.78 -2.04
C LEU A 96 3.16 21.19 -1.89
N TYR A 97 2.52 21.42 -0.73
CA TYR A 97 1.11 21.05 -0.60
C TYR A 97 0.24 21.82 -1.61
N PRO A 98 -0.88 21.23 -2.10
CA PRO A 98 -1.67 21.79 -3.21
C PRO A 98 -2.23 23.20 -2.98
N TRP A 99 -2.40 23.60 -1.71
CA TRP A 99 -2.92 24.90 -1.29
C TRP A 99 -1.84 25.97 -1.08
N GLU A 100 -0.55 25.61 -1.08
CA GLU A 100 0.51 26.58 -0.81
C GLU A 100 0.51 27.73 -1.84
N GLY A 101 0.78 28.94 -1.35
CA GLY A 101 0.68 30.17 -2.14
C GLY A 101 -0.75 30.68 -2.38
N LYS A 102 -1.79 29.90 -2.06
CA LYS A 102 -3.21 30.30 -2.19
C LYS A 102 -3.89 30.47 -0.83
N ILE A 103 -3.72 29.49 0.05
CA ILE A 103 -4.36 29.41 1.36
C ILE A 103 -3.27 29.13 2.40
N TYR A 104 -3.25 29.93 3.47
CA TYR A 104 -2.37 29.65 4.60
C TYR A 104 -2.96 28.49 5.40
N ARG A 105 -2.28 27.36 5.40
CA ARG A 105 -2.64 26.16 6.15
C ARG A 105 -1.40 25.59 6.83
N ARG A 106 -1.56 25.06 8.04
CA ARG A 106 -0.53 24.34 8.79
C ARG A 106 -1.10 23.03 9.32
N PRO A 107 -0.29 21.98 9.50
CA PRO A 107 -0.77 20.74 10.08
C PRO A 107 -1.38 21.01 11.47
N PRO A 108 -2.50 20.34 11.83
CA PRO A 108 -3.06 20.41 13.17
C PRO A 108 -2.00 20.27 14.28
N TYR A 109 -2.18 21.04 15.35
CA TYR A 109 -1.32 21.05 16.53
C TYR A 109 0.12 21.58 16.34
N THR A 110 0.50 22.08 15.16
CA THR A 110 1.84 22.66 14.94
C THR A 110 1.97 24.13 15.34
N LEU A 111 0.88 24.91 15.27
CA LEU A 111 0.87 26.31 15.72
C LEU A 111 0.63 26.44 17.23
N ASN A 112 -0.16 25.52 17.78
CA ASN A 112 -0.45 25.39 19.19
C ASN A 112 -0.80 23.92 19.48
N GLN A 113 0.02 23.23 20.27
CA GLN A 113 -0.17 21.81 20.58
C GLN A 113 -1.46 21.52 21.36
N ASP A 114 -2.01 22.50 22.09
CA ASP A 114 -3.22 22.27 22.89
C ASP A 114 -4.52 22.62 22.13
N GLN A 115 -4.44 23.03 20.86
CA GLN A 115 -5.58 23.61 20.16
C GLN A 115 -5.69 23.13 18.70
N LEU A 116 -6.79 22.43 18.44
CA LEU A 116 -7.23 22.11 17.09
C LEU A 116 -7.54 23.38 16.30
N THR A 117 -7.31 23.35 14.98
CA THR A 117 -7.71 24.42 14.06
C THR A 117 -9.03 24.05 13.38
N PRO A 118 -10.21 24.43 13.92
CA PRO A 118 -11.48 24.07 13.32
C PRO A 118 -11.66 24.73 11.95
N GLY A 119 -12.30 24.02 11.02
CA GLY A 119 -12.54 24.54 9.67
C GLY A 119 -11.33 24.43 8.74
N LEU A 120 -10.27 23.73 9.15
CA LEU A 120 -9.06 23.57 8.34
C LEU A 120 -9.35 22.97 6.96
N PHE A 121 -10.21 21.95 6.96
CA PHE A 121 -10.73 21.22 5.81
C PHE A 121 -12.25 21.09 5.86
N SER A 122 -12.87 21.08 7.04
CA SER A 122 -14.32 20.93 7.22
C SER A 122 -15.16 22.10 6.70
N ASP A 123 -14.58 23.31 6.62
CA ASP A 123 -15.20 24.53 6.08
C ASP A 123 -14.34 25.18 4.97
N ALA A 124 -13.43 24.41 4.38
CA ALA A 124 -12.44 24.93 3.46
C ALA A 124 -13.00 25.12 2.04
N ALA A 125 -12.72 26.28 1.44
CA ALA A 125 -13.23 26.64 0.12
C ALA A 125 -12.55 25.89 -1.05
N ASP A 126 -11.44 25.18 -0.79
CA ASP A 126 -10.70 24.36 -1.73
C ASP A 126 -10.97 22.84 -1.57
N ASN A 127 -11.73 22.43 -0.55
CA ASN A 127 -11.98 21.01 -0.29
C ASN A 127 -13.20 20.50 -1.08
N THR A 128 -12.94 20.00 -2.29
CA THR A 128 -13.99 19.43 -3.14
C THR A 128 -14.54 18.13 -2.58
N VAL A 129 -15.80 17.83 -2.89
CA VAL A 129 -16.52 16.68 -2.32
C VAL A 129 -17.18 15.86 -3.43
N GLY A 130 -16.89 14.56 -3.46
CA GLY A 130 -17.60 13.57 -4.26
C GLY A 130 -18.67 12.85 -3.44
N SER A 131 -19.92 12.87 -3.87
CA SER A 131 -21.03 12.14 -3.24
C SER A 131 -21.50 11.03 -4.18
N TYR A 132 -21.32 9.77 -3.76
CA TYR A 132 -21.56 8.57 -4.55
C TYR A 132 -22.76 7.79 -4.01
N LEU A 133 -23.63 7.31 -4.89
CA LEU A 133 -24.78 6.47 -4.54
C LEU A 133 -24.79 5.20 -5.38
N LYS A 134 -24.94 4.06 -4.69
CA LYS A 134 -25.12 2.73 -5.30
C LYS A 134 -26.31 2.04 -4.69
N THR A 135 -27.15 1.49 -5.55
CA THR A 135 -28.22 0.57 -5.14
C THR A 135 -27.83 -0.86 -5.45
N PHE A 136 -28.08 -1.79 -4.53
CA PHE A 136 -27.80 -3.20 -4.75
C PHE A 136 -28.70 -4.11 -3.90
N ASP A 137 -28.91 -5.32 -4.40
CA ASP A 137 -29.56 -6.41 -3.69
C ASP A 137 -28.50 -7.42 -3.22
N LEU A 138 -28.79 -8.12 -2.12
CA LEU A 138 -27.96 -9.25 -1.69
C LEU A 138 -28.27 -10.48 -2.53
N ASP A 139 -27.23 -11.18 -2.98
CA ASP A 139 -27.41 -12.51 -3.54
C ASP A 139 -27.78 -13.47 -2.39
N ASP A 140 -28.48 -14.57 -2.70
CA ASP A 140 -29.03 -15.47 -1.67
C ASP A 140 -27.98 -15.99 -0.67
N VAL A 141 -26.72 -16.14 -1.10
CA VAL A 141 -25.60 -16.60 -0.26
C VAL A 141 -25.21 -15.61 0.84
N PHE A 142 -25.48 -14.31 0.66
CA PHE A 142 -25.19 -13.27 1.65
C PHE A 142 -26.28 -13.18 2.73
N LYS A 143 -27.49 -13.68 2.47
CA LYS A 143 -28.61 -13.49 3.39
C LYS A 143 -28.37 -14.22 4.71
N GLY A 144 -28.48 -13.49 5.82
CA GLY A 144 -28.26 -14.01 7.17
C GLY A 144 -26.80 -14.18 7.58
N GLN A 145 -25.84 -13.86 6.69
CA GLN A 145 -24.42 -13.81 7.02
C GLN A 145 -24.05 -12.46 7.65
N ARG A 146 -22.86 -12.38 8.25
CA ARG A 146 -22.23 -11.10 8.58
C ARG A 146 -21.71 -10.47 7.29
N ILE A 147 -22.06 -9.21 7.05
CA ILE A 147 -21.81 -8.51 5.79
C ILE A 147 -20.85 -7.37 6.02
N ILE A 148 -19.71 -7.42 5.35
CA ILE A 148 -18.68 -6.39 5.38
C ILE A 148 -18.67 -5.68 4.02
N ILE A 149 -18.41 -4.37 4.03
CA ILE A 149 -17.99 -3.65 2.83
C ILE A 149 -16.50 -3.37 2.91
N GLN A 150 -15.78 -3.64 1.84
CA GLN A 150 -14.37 -3.36 1.67
C GLN A 150 -14.20 -2.32 0.56
N PHE A 151 -13.59 -1.19 0.90
CA PHE A 151 -13.06 -0.22 -0.05
C PHE A 151 -11.56 -0.41 -0.13
N GLN A 152 -11.01 -0.89 -1.24
CA GLN A 152 -9.57 -1.19 -1.33
C GLN A 152 -8.67 0.05 -1.45
N GLY A 153 -9.25 1.23 -1.71
CA GLY A 153 -8.53 2.49 -1.80
C GLY A 153 -9.47 3.65 -2.18
N VAL A 154 -9.45 4.70 -1.36
CA VAL A 154 -10.26 5.91 -1.51
C VAL A 154 -9.40 7.12 -1.17
N GLU A 155 -9.22 8.03 -2.11
CA GLU A 155 -8.40 9.24 -1.93
C GLU A 155 -9.35 10.44 -1.66
N GLU A 156 -9.44 11.03 -0.47
CA GLU A 156 -8.66 10.73 0.73
C GLU A 156 -9.55 10.41 1.94
N ALA A 157 -10.51 11.28 2.29
CA ALA A 157 -11.34 11.07 3.47
C ALA A 157 -12.69 10.42 3.12
N LEU A 158 -12.90 9.18 3.56
CA LEU A 158 -14.06 8.36 3.26
C LEU A 158 -15.12 8.44 4.38
N TYR A 159 -16.37 8.76 4.04
CA TYR A 159 -17.53 8.55 4.92
C TYR A 159 -18.53 7.59 4.27
N VAL A 160 -19.08 6.67 5.06
CA VAL A 160 -19.98 5.61 4.58
C VAL A 160 -21.32 5.63 5.32
N TRP A 161 -22.42 5.52 4.56
CA TRP A 161 -23.76 5.28 5.07
C TRP A 161 -24.42 4.14 4.31
N LEU A 162 -25.27 3.39 5.01
CA LEU A 162 -26.13 2.37 4.42
C LEU A 162 -27.56 2.60 4.90
N ASN A 163 -28.49 2.69 3.95
CA ASN A 163 -29.93 2.80 4.24
C ASN A 163 -30.26 3.94 5.22
N GLY A 164 -29.60 5.10 5.07
CA GLY A 164 -29.78 6.25 5.96
C GLY A 164 -28.95 6.23 7.25
N HIS A 165 -28.29 5.11 7.58
CA HIS A 165 -27.50 4.95 8.79
C HIS A 165 -26.02 5.19 8.54
N PHE A 166 -25.40 6.00 9.40
CA PHE A 166 -23.95 6.21 9.35
C PHE A 166 -23.21 4.94 9.79
N ILE A 167 -22.27 4.50 8.95
CA ILE A 167 -21.48 3.30 9.14
C ILE A 167 -20.11 3.64 9.72
N GLY A 168 -19.33 4.48 9.03
CA GLY A 168 -17.95 4.76 9.45
C GLY A 168 -17.20 5.80 8.63
N TYR A 169 -15.95 6.00 9.02
CA TYR A 169 -15.01 7.00 8.49
C TYR A 169 -13.57 6.44 8.40
N SER A 170 -12.76 6.87 7.42
CA SER A 170 -11.33 6.54 7.30
C SER A 170 -10.53 7.58 6.49
N GLU A 171 -9.22 7.71 6.74
CA GLU A 171 -8.27 8.65 6.09
C GLU A 171 -6.95 8.00 5.59
N ASP A 172 -6.86 6.69 5.33
CA ASP A 172 -5.68 6.09 4.66
C ASP A 172 -6.05 5.66 3.23
N SER A 173 -5.53 6.39 2.24
CA SER A 173 -5.96 6.24 0.85
C SER A 173 -5.56 4.91 0.21
N PHE A 174 -4.47 4.30 0.69
CA PHE A 174 -3.78 3.21 -0.01
C PHE A 174 -3.85 1.87 0.71
N THR A 175 -4.56 1.77 1.83
CA THR A 175 -4.90 0.48 2.45
C THR A 175 -6.41 0.24 2.47
N PRO A 176 -6.86 -1.03 2.42
CA PRO A 176 -8.29 -1.30 2.46
C PRO A 176 -8.97 -0.80 3.75
N SER A 177 -10.15 -0.20 3.57
CA SER A 177 -11.06 0.23 4.64
C SER A 177 -12.30 -0.64 4.68
N GLU A 178 -12.49 -1.33 5.80
CA GLU A 178 -13.59 -2.27 5.97
C GLU A 178 -14.59 -1.85 7.05
N PHE A 179 -15.88 -2.07 6.80
CA PHE A 179 -16.95 -1.73 7.73
C PHE A 179 -18.05 -2.79 7.78
N ASP A 180 -18.60 -3.02 8.98
CA ASP A 180 -19.71 -3.96 9.20
C ASP A 180 -21.06 -3.32 8.81
N LEU A 181 -21.69 -3.89 7.79
CA LEU A 181 -23.00 -3.48 7.27
C LEU A 181 -24.17 -4.23 7.89
N THR A 182 -23.90 -5.36 8.56
CA THR A 182 -24.90 -6.30 9.10
C THR A 182 -26.03 -5.62 9.87
N PRO A 183 -25.79 -4.60 10.73
CA PRO A 183 -26.87 -3.99 11.51
C PRO A 183 -27.93 -3.25 10.68
N TYR A 184 -27.62 -2.86 9.44
CA TYR A 184 -28.46 -1.97 8.62
C TYR A 184 -28.73 -2.50 7.21
N ILE A 185 -28.10 -3.60 6.81
CA ILE A 185 -28.30 -4.25 5.50
C ILE A 185 -29.69 -4.91 5.42
N GLN A 186 -30.26 -4.88 4.22
CA GLN A 186 -31.53 -5.52 3.87
C GLN A 186 -31.30 -6.52 2.73
N ASP A 187 -32.24 -7.43 2.49
CA ASP A 187 -32.12 -8.39 1.40
C ASP A 187 -32.17 -7.72 0.01
N GLN A 188 -32.96 -6.64 -0.12
CA GLN A 188 -33.19 -5.94 -1.37
C GLN A 188 -33.28 -4.43 -1.15
N GLY A 189 -33.00 -3.67 -2.20
CA GLY A 189 -33.18 -2.22 -2.22
C GLY A 189 -32.22 -1.45 -1.32
N ASN A 190 -31.03 -2.00 -1.05
CA ASN A 190 -30.04 -1.29 -0.25
C ASN A 190 -29.54 -0.05 -0.99
N VAL A 191 -29.42 1.06 -0.26
CA VAL A 191 -28.81 2.30 -0.73
C VAL A 191 -27.53 2.52 0.05
N LEU A 192 -26.40 2.35 -0.63
CA LEU A 192 -25.09 2.72 -0.14
C LEU A 192 -24.78 4.15 -0.59
N ALA A 193 -24.48 5.00 0.38
CA ALA A 193 -24.06 6.37 0.14
C ALA A 193 -22.64 6.55 0.67
N VAL A 194 -21.77 7.07 -0.18
CA VAL A 194 -20.37 7.30 0.14
C VAL A 194 -20.04 8.75 -0.15
N ARG A 195 -19.36 9.40 0.78
CA ARG A 195 -18.86 10.76 0.58
C ARG A 195 -17.35 10.74 0.70
N VAL A 196 -16.69 11.33 -0.29
CA VAL A 196 -15.24 11.45 -0.36
C VAL A 196 -14.89 12.93 -0.33
N TYR A 197 -14.05 13.34 0.62
CA TYR A 197 -13.46 14.67 0.67
C TYR A 197 -12.06 14.60 0.08
N LYS A 198 -11.70 15.59 -0.74
CA LYS A 198 -10.39 15.68 -1.37
C LYS A 198 -9.26 15.92 -0.36
N HIS A 199 -9.58 16.55 0.76
CA HIS A 199 -8.62 16.83 1.82
C HIS A 199 -9.18 16.50 3.21
N SER A 200 -8.34 15.88 4.03
CA SER A 200 -8.43 15.79 5.48
C SER A 200 -7.05 16.00 6.10
N THR A 201 -6.87 15.63 7.36
CA THR A 201 -5.55 15.70 8.01
C THR A 201 -4.51 14.80 7.36
N ALA A 202 -4.93 13.69 6.78
CA ALA A 202 -4.09 12.83 5.95
C ALA A 202 -3.39 13.58 4.81
N ALA A 203 -3.97 14.68 4.28
CA ALA A 203 -3.37 15.44 3.18
C ALA A 203 -1.99 16.04 3.54
N PHE A 204 -1.66 16.12 4.83
CA PHE A 204 -0.34 16.52 5.31
C PHE A 204 0.70 15.40 5.31
N ILE A 205 0.26 14.14 5.27
CA ILE A 205 1.08 12.93 5.31
C ILE A 205 0.90 12.04 4.06
N GLU A 206 0.23 12.57 3.03
CA GLU A 206 0.12 12.01 1.66
C GLU A 206 0.62 13.04 0.62
N ASP A 207 1.84 13.55 0.83
CA ASP A 207 2.47 14.60 0.01
C ASP A 207 3.44 14.06 -1.05
N GLN A 208 3.25 12.83 -1.52
CA GLN A 208 4.13 12.20 -2.51
C GLN A 208 4.29 13.04 -3.79
N ASP A 209 5.47 12.94 -4.42
CA ASP A 209 5.77 13.50 -5.74
C ASP A 209 4.98 12.81 -6.87
N MET A 210 3.69 13.10 -6.93
CA MET A 210 2.74 12.48 -7.86
C MET A 210 1.55 13.39 -8.19
N PHE A 211 0.72 12.95 -9.14
CA PHE A 211 -0.56 13.60 -9.41
C PHE A 211 -1.47 13.55 -8.17
N ARG A 212 -2.14 14.66 -7.85
CA ARG A 212 -3.04 14.79 -6.70
C ARG A 212 -4.48 14.55 -7.15
N PHE A 213 -5.00 13.36 -6.88
CA PHE A 213 -6.34 12.97 -7.30
C PHE A 213 -7.29 12.91 -6.10
N SER A 214 -8.52 12.49 -6.35
CA SER A 214 -9.49 12.11 -5.33
C SER A 214 -10.51 11.12 -5.90
N GLY A 215 -11.18 10.37 -5.03
CA GLY A 215 -12.25 9.45 -5.38
C GLY A 215 -12.00 8.02 -4.95
N ILE A 216 -12.91 7.14 -5.36
CA ILE A 216 -12.84 5.71 -5.07
C ILE A 216 -12.02 5.07 -6.19
N PHE A 217 -10.71 4.93 -6.00
CA PHE A 217 -9.77 4.58 -7.09
C PHE A 217 -9.33 3.11 -7.09
N ARG A 218 -9.73 2.32 -6.10
CA ARG A 218 -9.61 0.85 -6.11
C ARG A 218 -10.97 0.18 -5.88
N ASP A 219 -10.99 -1.14 -5.98
CA ASP A 219 -12.22 -1.94 -5.97
C ASP A 219 -13.07 -1.74 -4.71
N VAL A 220 -14.39 -1.81 -4.90
CA VAL A 220 -15.37 -1.86 -3.79
C VAL A 220 -16.07 -3.20 -3.82
N ASN A 221 -16.01 -3.94 -2.72
CA ASN A 221 -16.57 -5.28 -2.59
C ASN A 221 -17.48 -5.39 -1.38
N ILE A 222 -18.57 -6.16 -1.52
CA ILE A 222 -19.32 -6.72 -0.40
C ILE A 222 -18.77 -8.11 -0.12
N LEU A 223 -18.46 -8.36 1.14
CA LEU A 223 -17.93 -9.62 1.64
C LEU A 223 -18.97 -10.25 2.58
N ALA A 224 -19.29 -11.52 2.38
CA ALA A 224 -20.03 -12.33 3.35
C ALA A 224 -19.03 -13.12 4.18
N GLU A 225 -19.08 -12.98 5.50
CA GLU A 225 -18.36 -13.86 6.42
C GLU A 225 -19.26 -15.03 6.81
N PRO A 226 -18.83 -16.29 6.60
CA PRO A 226 -19.55 -17.47 7.09
C PRO A 226 -19.79 -17.45 8.60
N ALA A 227 -20.68 -18.32 9.08
CA ALA A 227 -21.04 -18.42 10.50
C ALA A 227 -19.84 -18.63 11.44
N SER A 228 -18.79 -19.29 10.94
CA SER A 228 -17.45 -19.30 11.53
C SER A 228 -16.46 -18.97 10.42
N HIS A 229 -15.60 -17.97 10.62
CA HIS A 229 -14.76 -17.39 9.59
C HIS A 229 -13.35 -17.12 10.11
N ILE A 230 -12.33 -17.47 9.33
CA ILE A 230 -10.96 -17.04 9.61
C ILE A 230 -10.84 -15.57 9.22
N THR A 231 -10.88 -14.67 10.21
CA THR A 231 -10.69 -13.23 10.01
C THR A 231 -9.24 -12.81 9.85
N ASP A 232 -8.29 -13.59 10.38
CA ASP A 232 -6.86 -13.32 10.21
C ASP A 232 -6.04 -14.61 10.23
N LEU A 233 -4.92 -14.60 9.54
CA LEU A 233 -4.01 -15.70 9.32
C LEU A 233 -2.57 -15.18 9.43
N ASP A 234 -1.81 -15.71 10.37
CA ASP A 234 -0.37 -15.47 10.55
C ASP A 234 0.41 -16.75 10.20
N ILE A 235 1.23 -16.68 9.16
CA ILE A 235 2.04 -17.79 8.64
C ILE A 235 3.51 -17.43 8.84
N ARG A 236 4.20 -18.17 9.72
CA ARG A 236 5.63 -17.94 10.04
C ARG A 236 6.47 -19.15 9.64
N PRO A 237 6.95 -19.21 8.37
CA PRO A 237 7.92 -20.19 7.93
C PRO A 237 9.33 -19.78 8.37
N VAL A 238 9.99 -20.61 9.18
CA VAL A 238 11.31 -20.35 9.76
C VAL A 238 12.31 -21.44 9.33
N PRO A 239 13.20 -21.16 8.36
CA PRO A 239 14.28 -22.07 8.02
C PRO A 239 15.28 -22.21 9.19
N ASN A 240 15.73 -23.43 9.46
CA ASN A 240 16.87 -23.67 10.35
C ASN A 240 18.17 -23.21 9.69
N ALA A 241 19.23 -23.00 10.49
CA ALA A 241 20.54 -22.53 10.01
C ALA A 241 21.17 -23.38 8.87
N ASN A 242 20.77 -24.65 8.74
CA ASN A 242 21.23 -25.53 7.66
C ASN A 242 20.56 -25.25 6.29
N LEU A 243 19.49 -24.44 6.27
CA LEU A 243 18.65 -24.09 5.11
C LEU A 243 18.07 -25.29 4.34
N LYS A 244 17.94 -26.44 5.00
CA LYS A 244 17.38 -27.68 4.44
C LYS A 244 16.22 -28.21 5.26
N SER A 245 16.12 -27.77 6.51
CA SER A 245 15.04 -28.08 7.42
C SER A 245 14.52 -26.78 8.01
N GLY A 246 13.33 -26.80 8.59
CA GLY A 246 12.72 -25.63 9.18
C GLY A 246 11.41 -25.97 9.87
N GLU A 247 10.78 -24.94 10.39
CA GLU A 247 9.56 -25.02 11.17
C GLU A 247 8.52 -24.10 10.55
N LEU A 248 7.26 -24.53 10.55
CA LEU A 248 6.13 -23.71 10.15
C LEU A 248 5.21 -23.54 11.36
N ASN A 249 5.01 -22.28 11.74
CA ASN A 249 4.08 -21.89 12.80
C ASN A 249 2.91 -21.15 12.15
N ILE A 250 1.68 -21.57 12.47
CA ILE A 250 0.46 -20.97 11.91
C ILE A 250 -0.49 -20.67 13.06
N THR A 251 -0.98 -19.43 13.09
CA THR A 251 -2.05 -18.99 13.99
C THR A 251 -3.15 -18.34 13.18
N THR A 252 -4.39 -18.64 13.51
CA THR A 252 -5.59 -18.03 12.90
C THR A 252 -6.40 -17.30 13.95
N LYS A 253 -7.12 -16.26 13.54
CA LYS A 253 -8.18 -15.63 14.33
C LYS A 253 -9.53 -15.98 13.73
N VAL A 254 -10.33 -16.74 14.46
CA VAL A 254 -11.64 -17.24 14.03
C VAL A 254 -12.75 -16.47 14.73
N THR A 255 -13.68 -15.88 13.98
CA THR A 255 -14.92 -15.29 14.52
C THR A 255 -16.08 -16.28 14.39
N GLY A 256 -17.13 -16.06 15.18
CA GLY A 256 -18.33 -16.91 15.18
C GLY A 256 -18.28 -18.05 16.20
N GLU A 257 -19.01 -19.12 15.91
CA GLU A 257 -19.05 -20.32 16.76
C GLU A 257 -17.73 -21.11 16.66
N PRO A 258 -17.36 -21.89 17.69
CA PRO A 258 -16.20 -22.79 17.60
C PRO A 258 -16.31 -23.72 16.39
N ALA A 259 -15.26 -23.74 15.56
CA ALA A 259 -15.19 -24.53 14.34
C ALA A 259 -13.99 -25.47 14.35
N THR A 260 -14.06 -26.55 13.57
CA THR A 260 -12.94 -27.44 13.30
C THR A 260 -12.18 -26.96 12.07
N LEU A 261 -10.90 -26.64 12.24
CA LEU A 261 -10.01 -26.20 11.17
C LEU A 261 -9.10 -27.36 10.77
N ALA A 262 -9.27 -27.87 9.55
CA ALA A 262 -8.42 -28.89 8.96
C ALA A 262 -7.40 -28.26 8.01
N LEU A 263 -6.14 -28.26 8.43
CA LEU A 263 -5.03 -27.66 7.71
C LEU A 263 -4.27 -28.73 6.93
N THR A 264 -3.92 -28.41 5.67
CA THR A 264 -3.05 -29.22 4.83
C THR A 264 -1.98 -28.35 4.17
N VAL A 265 -0.73 -28.82 4.17
CA VAL A 265 0.38 -28.21 3.42
C VAL A 265 0.86 -29.15 2.33
N LYS A 266 1.01 -28.63 1.11
CA LYS A 266 1.50 -29.36 -0.06
C LYS A 266 2.75 -28.70 -0.66
N ASP A 267 3.58 -29.53 -1.26
CA ASP A 267 4.66 -29.08 -2.16
C ASP A 267 4.12 -28.73 -3.55
N HIS A 268 5.02 -28.25 -4.42
CA HIS A 268 4.70 -27.88 -5.80
C HIS A 268 4.19 -29.06 -6.65
N ASP A 269 4.54 -30.30 -6.32
CA ASP A 269 4.07 -31.50 -7.02
C ASP A 269 2.69 -31.98 -6.49
N GLY A 270 2.11 -31.25 -5.52
CA GLY A 270 0.84 -31.55 -4.90
C GLY A 270 0.89 -32.64 -3.82
N ARG A 271 2.08 -33.08 -3.42
CA ARG A 271 2.26 -34.06 -2.35
C ARG A 271 2.01 -33.38 -1.00
N VAL A 272 1.17 -34.01 -0.18
CA VAL A 272 0.92 -33.58 1.19
C VAL A 272 2.18 -33.83 2.04
N LEU A 273 2.68 -32.76 2.67
CA LEU A 273 3.83 -32.80 3.56
C LEU A 273 3.40 -32.94 5.01
N THR A 274 2.32 -32.27 5.39
CA THR A 274 1.74 -32.32 6.74
C THR A 274 0.26 -31.96 6.69
N SER A 275 -0.48 -32.45 7.68
CA SER A 275 -1.87 -32.12 7.91
C SER A 275 -2.15 -32.11 9.41
N GLN A 276 -2.95 -31.15 9.86
CA GLN A 276 -3.37 -31.03 11.25
C GLN A 276 -4.83 -30.65 11.35
N THR A 277 -5.41 -30.87 12.53
CA THR A 277 -6.76 -30.43 12.83
C THR A 277 -6.78 -29.80 14.21
N GLN A 278 -7.38 -28.63 14.32
CA GLN A 278 -7.63 -27.94 15.59
C GLN A 278 -9.10 -27.54 15.66
N THR A 279 -9.64 -27.34 16.86
CA THR A 279 -11.01 -26.84 17.06
C THR A 279 -11.00 -25.67 18.02
N GLY A 280 -11.65 -24.57 17.65
CA GLY A 280 -11.74 -23.39 18.52
C GLY A 280 -12.39 -22.18 17.87
N SER A 281 -12.40 -21.08 18.62
CA SER A 281 -12.83 -19.74 18.22
C SER A 281 -11.87 -18.72 18.83
N GLY A 282 -11.79 -17.52 18.30
CA GLY A 282 -10.77 -16.54 18.69
C GLY A 282 -9.41 -16.94 18.14
N SER A 283 -8.36 -16.86 18.95
CA SER A 283 -7.03 -17.30 18.52
C SER A 283 -6.93 -18.83 18.54
N VAL A 284 -6.63 -19.44 17.39
CA VAL A 284 -6.40 -20.87 17.22
C VAL A 284 -5.01 -21.08 16.63
N THR A 285 -4.14 -21.77 17.37
CA THR A 285 -2.77 -22.07 16.97
C THR A 285 -2.62 -23.55 16.66
N PHE A 286 -1.97 -23.86 15.54
CA PHE A 286 -1.63 -25.23 15.14
C PHE A 286 -0.32 -25.68 15.81
N ASP A 287 -0.12 -26.99 15.96
CA ASP A 287 1.15 -27.51 16.47
C ASP A 287 2.26 -27.19 15.46
N THR A 288 3.44 -26.79 15.94
CA THR A 288 4.59 -26.49 15.07
C THR A 288 4.88 -27.66 14.13
N MET A 289 4.92 -27.39 12.83
CA MET A 289 5.17 -28.40 11.80
C MET A 289 6.64 -28.39 11.41
N LEU A 290 7.29 -29.56 11.43
CA LEU A 290 8.71 -29.70 11.12
C LEU A 290 8.90 -30.22 9.69
N PHE A 291 9.81 -29.59 8.94
CA PHE A 291 10.20 -29.97 7.59
C PHE A 291 11.67 -30.36 7.60
N ASP A 292 12.01 -31.56 7.12
CA ASP A 292 13.39 -32.05 7.03
C ASP A 292 14.03 -31.84 5.65
N GLN A 293 13.20 -31.57 4.63
CA GLN A 293 13.57 -31.29 3.25
C GLN A 293 12.74 -30.12 2.71
N LEU A 294 13.14 -28.89 3.04
CA LEU A 294 12.53 -27.69 2.49
C LEU A 294 13.21 -27.21 1.20
N HIS A 295 12.42 -26.49 0.41
CA HIS A 295 12.85 -25.65 -0.69
C HIS A 295 12.72 -24.19 -0.25
N LEU A 296 13.76 -23.39 -0.51
CA LEU A 296 13.76 -21.98 -0.18
C LEU A 296 13.13 -21.16 -1.31
N TRP A 297 12.41 -20.11 -0.93
CA TRP A 297 11.99 -19.03 -1.81
C TRP A 297 13.15 -18.05 -2.04
N SER A 298 13.34 -17.63 -3.29
CA SER A 298 14.24 -16.56 -3.71
C SER A 298 13.88 -16.09 -5.12
N PRO A 299 14.38 -14.94 -5.61
CA PRO A 299 14.16 -14.51 -6.99
C PRO A 299 14.54 -15.53 -8.07
N GLN A 300 15.61 -16.30 -7.84
CA GLN A 300 16.06 -17.32 -8.80
C GLN A 300 15.22 -18.60 -8.73
N THR A 301 14.60 -18.88 -7.58
CA THR A 301 13.72 -20.03 -7.35
C THR A 301 12.57 -19.60 -6.45
N PRO A 302 11.50 -18.97 -7.00
CA PRO A 302 10.35 -18.50 -6.24
C PRO A 302 9.45 -19.68 -5.82
N TYR A 303 10.00 -20.59 -5.02
CA TYR A 303 9.33 -21.79 -4.59
C TYR A 303 8.29 -21.44 -3.52
N LEU A 304 7.02 -21.73 -3.83
CA LEU A 304 5.90 -21.52 -2.94
C LEU A 304 5.26 -22.86 -2.56
N TYR A 305 4.95 -23.01 -1.28
CA TYR A 305 4.15 -24.10 -0.75
C TYR A 305 2.68 -23.71 -0.76
N GLN A 306 1.80 -24.69 -0.93
CA GLN A 306 0.36 -24.47 -0.85
C GLN A 306 -0.16 -24.86 0.53
N LEU A 307 -0.64 -23.88 1.28
CA LEU A 307 -1.47 -24.05 2.47
C LEU A 307 -2.94 -24.10 2.06
N THR A 308 -3.73 -24.98 2.69
CA THR A 308 -5.19 -24.96 2.61
C THR A 308 -5.76 -25.23 4.00
N ILE A 309 -6.63 -24.37 4.49
CA ILE A 309 -7.39 -24.57 5.73
C ILE A 309 -8.87 -24.71 5.37
N GLU A 310 -9.45 -25.85 5.71
CA GLU A 310 -10.88 -26.10 5.57
C GLU A 310 -11.55 -25.92 6.95
N VAL A 311 -12.60 -25.11 7.01
CA VAL A 311 -13.33 -24.79 8.25
C VAL A 311 -14.65 -25.54 8.25
N TYR A 312 -14.88 -26.34 9.29
CA TYR A 312 -16.07 -27.15 9.47
C TYR A 312 -16.84 -26.74 10.72
N ASP A 313 -18.18 -26.77 10.63
CA ASP A 313 -19.05 -26.57 11.79
C ASP A 313 -19.10 -27.82 12.70
N ALA A 314 -19.91 -27.74 13.76
CA ALA A 314 -20.13 -28.83 14.72
C ALA A 314 -20.80 -30.09 14.11
N ASP A 315 -21.49 -29.94 12.97
CA ASP A 315 -22.13 -31.02 12.22
C ASP A 315 -21.24 -31.51 11.05
N HIS A 316 -19.96 -31.11 11.04
CA HIS A 316 -18.96 -31.41 10.02
C HIS A 316 -19.34 -30.96 8.60
N GLN A 317 -20.14 -29.91 8.47
CA GLN A 317 -20.36 -29.25 7.19
C GLN A 317 -19.23 -28.26 6.92
N LEU A 318 -18.74 -28.26 5.68
CA LEU A 318 -17.73 -27.30 5.23
C LEU A 318 -18.38 -25.91 5.12
N LEU A 319 -17.79 -24.94 5.82
CA LEU A 319 -18.21 -23.53 5.80
C LEU A 319 -17.33 -22.69 4.89
N GLU A 320 -16.02 -22.98 4.89
CA GLU A 320 -15.01 -22.13 4.28
C GLU A 320 -13.76 -22.95 3.92
N VAL A 321 -13.08 -22.53 2.85
CA VAL A 321 -11.75 -22.98 2.44
C VAL A 321 -10.87 -21.77 2.20
N VAL A 322 -9.77 -21.69 2.95
CA VAL A 322 -8.74 -20.63 2.84
C VAL A 322 -7.48 -21.21 2.20
N PRO A 323 -7.22 -20.95 0.90
CA PRO A 323 -5.93 -21.22 0.28
C PRO A 323 -4.95 -20.07 0.53
N TYR A 324 -3.68 -20.40 0.80
CA TYR A 324 -2.60 -19.42 0.84
C TYR A 324 -1.30 -20.00 0.31
N GLN A 325 -0.49 -19.21 -0.38
CA GLN A 325 0.84 -19.61 -0.82
C GLN A 325 1.90 -18.93 0.04
N PHE A 326 2.89 -19.69 0.52
CA PHE A 326 3.94 -19.15 1.39
C PHE A 326 5.31 -19.71 0.99
N GLY A 327 6.38 -19.00 1.37
CA GLY A 327 7.75 -19.35 1.02
C GLY A 327 8.69 -19.37 2.23
N PHE A 328 9.58 -20.36 2.31
CA PHE A 328 10.64 -20.40 3.31
C PHE A 328 11.82 -19.54 2.86
N ARG A 329 12.18 -18.51 3.64
CA ARG A 329 13.39 -17.69 3.41
C ARG A 329 13.90 -17.12 4.72
N THR A 330 15.20 -16.85 4.79
CA THR A 330 15.79 -16.03 5.86
C THR A 330 16.20 -14.67 5.32
N VAL A 331 16.08 -13.63 6.15
CA VAL A 331 16.66 -12.30 5.93
C VAL A 331 17.44 -11.97 7.19
N GLU A 332 18.75 -11.75 7.06
CA GLU A 332 19.64 -11.58 8.21
C GLU A 332 20.61 -10.42 8.00
N LEU A 333 20.60 -9.47 8.93
CA LEU A 333 21.72 -8.55 9.13
C LEU A 333 22.70 -9.19 10.14
N ARG A 334 23.93 -9.48 9.70
CA ARG A 334 24.93 -10.20 10.52
C ARG A 334 25.94 -9.26 11.18
N ASP A 335 26.81 -9.84 12.02
CA ASP A 335 27.86 -9.11 12.75
C ASP A 335 28.88 -8.41 11.83
N ASP A 336 29.06 -8.89 10.59
CA ASP A 336 29.87 -8.22 9.56
C ASP A 336 29.16 -7.02 8.92
N LYS A 337 27.93 -6.71 9.38
CA LYS A 337 27.06 -5.62 8.93
C LYS A 337 26.61 -5.75 7.48
N VAL A 338 26.60 -6.97 6.95
CA VAL A 338 26.12 -7.29 5.59
C VAL A 338 24.76 -7.99 5.69
N ILE A 339 23.89 -7.74 4.71
CA ILE A 339 22.57 -8.37 4.64
C ILE A 339 22.67 -9.65 3.80
N TYR A 340 22.13 -10.74 4.34
CA TYR A 340 22.06 -12.04 3.67
C TYR A 340 20.61 -12.49 3.53
N VAL A 341 20.29 -13.04 2.36
CA VAL A 341 19.08 -13.81 2.12
C VAL A 341 19.49 -15.25 1.83
N ASN A 342 19.00 -16.22 2.62
CA ASN A 342 19.34 -17.63 2.45
C ASN A 342 20.85 -17.91 2.40
N ASN A 343 21.62 -17.34 3.34
CA ASN A 343 23.09 -17.41 3.41
C ASN A 343 23.85 -16.77 2.21
N LYS A 344 23.17 -16.07 1.30
CA LYS A 344 23.80 -15.34 0.18
C LYS A 344 23.71 -13.84 0.43
N ARG A 345 24.80 -13.12 0.19
CA ARG A 345 24.80 -11.64 0.26
C ARG A 345 23.69 -11.11 -0.65
N LEU A 346 22.85 -10.24 -0.11
CA LEU A 346 21.82 -9.56 -0.87
C LEU A 346 22.47 -8.58 -1.87
N VAL A 347 21.94 -8.49 -3.08
CA VAL A 347 22.26 -7.43 -4.03
C VAL A 347 20.93 -6.99 -4.63
N ILE A 348 20.56 -5.74 -4.37
CA ILE A 348 19.32 -5.12 -4.84
C ILE A 348 19.61 -4.48 -6.20
N ASN A 349 19.04 -5.10 -7.23
CA ASN A 349 18.92 -4.58 -8.58
C ASN A 349 17.48 -4.08 -8.74
N GLY A 350 17.15 -3.02 -8.00
CA GLY A 350 15.77 -2.61 -7.76
C GLY A 350 15.30 -1.45 -8.63
N VAL A 351 14.00 -1.19 -8.57
CA VAL A 351 13.35 0.02 -9.11
C VAL A 351 12.26 0.48 -8.14
N ASN A 352 12.00 1.78 -8.08
CA ASN A 352 10.81 2.35 -7.43
C ASN A 352 9.65 2.32 -8.43
N ARG A 353 8.46 1.90 -8.02
CA ARG A 353 7.30 1.83 -8.90
C ARG A 353 6.09 2.49 -8.28
N HIS A 354 5.61 3.55 -8.93
CA HIS A 354 4.24 4.05 -8.71
C HIS A 354 3.23 3.20 -9.48
N GLU A 355 2.04 3.02 -8.91
CA GLU A 355 0.90 2.47 -9.64
C GLU A 355 0.45 3.47 -10.71
N TRP A 356 0.78 3.22 -11.98
CA TRP A 356 0.44 4.15 -13.04
C TRP A 356 -0.15 3.51 -14.30
N ASN A 357 -1.18 4.16 -14.82
CA ASN A 357 -1.70 3.99 -16.15
C ASN A 357 -1.97 5.34 -16.83
N ALA A 358 -1.41 5.53 -18.02
CA ALA A 358 -1.56 6.79 -18.75
C ALA A 358 -3.01 7.20 -19.07
N HIS A 359 -3.99 6.30 -19.06
CA HIS A 359 -5.40 6.64 -19.29
C HIS A 359 -6.20 6.79 -18.00
N THR A 360 -5.83 6.06 -16.96
CA THR A 360 -6.65 5.87 -15.76
C THR A 360 -5.95 6.30 -14.46
N GLY A 361 -4.77 6.92 -14.57
CA GLY A 361 -3.95 7.35 -13.43
C GLY A 361 -3.56 6.16 -12.56
N ARG A 362 -3.79 6.26 -11.24
CA ARG A 362 -3.53 5.15 -10.30
C ARG A 362 -4.50 3.96 -10.38
N VAL A 363 -5.54 4.02 -11.23
CA VAL A 363 -6.45 2.88 -11.42
C VAL A 363 -5.82 1.91 -12.43
N ILE A 364 -4.88 1.10 -11.96
CA ILE A 364 -4.19 0.08 -12.78
C ILE A 364 -4.94 -1.25 -12.80
N SER A 365 -4.77 -2.01 -13.87
CA SER A 365 -5.37 -3.33 -14.05
C SER A 365 -4.40 -4.47 -13.73
N MET A 366 -4.94 -5.67 -13.55
CA MET A 366 -4.15 -6.91 -13.49
C MET A 366 -3.27 -7.12 -14.74
N ALA A 367 -3.71 -6.65 -15.91
CA ALA A 367 -2.90 -6.73 -17.12
C ALA A 367 -1.70 -5.79 -17.07
N ASP A 368 -1.88 -4.58 -16.51
CA ASP A 368 -0.79 -3.62 -16.29
C ASP A 368 0.25 -4.22 -15.31
N MET A 369 -0.18 -4.69 -14.13
CA MET A 369 0.70 -5.32 -13.15
C MET A 369 1.50 -6.49 -13.74
N ARG A 370 0.86 -7.38 -14.51
CA ARG A 370 1.56 -8.49 -15.17
C ARG A 370 2.57 -8.03 -16.21
N ALA A 371 2.26 -6.97 -16.97
CA ALA A 371 3.19 -6.40 -17.94
C ALA A 371 4.40 -5.77 -17.24
N ASP A 372 4.19 -5.12 -16.11
CA ASP A 372 5.24 -4.53 -15.29
C ASP A 372 6.20 -5.61 -14.77
N ILE A 373 5.67 -6.68 -14.16
CA ILE A 373 6.44 -7.85 -13.72
C ILE A 373 7.26 -8.44 -14.87
N GLN A 374 6.65 -8.66 -16.04
CA GLN A 374 7.36 -9.20 -17.20
C GLN A 374 8.52 -8.30 -17.63
N THR A 375 8.31 -6.99 -17.60
CA THR A 375 9.35 -6.02 -17.94
C THR A 375 10.49 -6.04 -16.93
N MET A 376 10.18 -6.11 -15.63
CA MET A 376 11.19 -6.25 -14.57
C MET A 376 12.07 -7.49 -14.79
N LEU A 377 11.44 -8.66 -14.98
CA LEU A 377 12.14 -9.92 -15.20
C LEU A 377 13.00 -9.91 -16.48
N ALA A 378 12.48 -9.30 -17.57
CA ALA A 378 13.19 -9.22 -18.85
C ALA A 378 14.43 -8.33 -18.82
N ASN A 379 14.55 -7.47 -17.80
CA ASN A 379 15.62 -6.48 -17.63
C ASN A 379 16.46 -6.72 -16.36
N ASN A 380 16.42 -7.95 -15.81
CA ASN A 380 17.20 -8.35 -14.64
C ASN A 380 16.94 -7.54 -13.36
N ILE A 381 15.79 -6.87 -13.27
CA ILE A 381 15.32 -6.23 -12.05
C ILE A 381 14.86 -7.35 -11.10
N ASN A 382 15.36 -7.34 -9.87
CA ASN A 382 15.08 -8.38 -8.87
C ASN A 382 14.36 -7.86 -7.62
N ALA A 383 14.10 -6.55 -7.57
CA ALA A 383 13.46 -5.91 -6.43
C ALA A 383 12.60 -4.74 -6.87
N ASP A 384 11.55 -4.49 -6.10
CA ASP A 384 10.63 -3.37 -6.25
C ASP A 384 10.43 -2.68 -4.88
N ARG A 385 10.41 -1.34 -4.87
CA ARG A 385 10.01 -0.53 -3.73
C ARG A 385 8.67 0.11 -4.08
N THR A 386 7.64 -0.18 -3.28
CA THR A 386 6.28 0.34 -3.49
C THR A 386 6.23 1.83 -3.10
N CYS A 387 6.68 2.70 -4.00
CA CYS A 387 6.85 4.12 -3.72
C CYS A 387 5.49 4.87 -3.82
N HIS A 388 5.03 5.59 -2.80
CA HIS A 388 5.46 5.62 -1.39
C HIS A 388 4.28 5.27 -0.51
N TYR A 389 3.68 4.12 -0.82
CA TYR A 389 2.44 3.61 -0.24
C TYR A 389 2.27 2.12 -0.56
N PRO A 390 1.37 1.41 0.13
CA PRO A 390 1.05 0.04 -0.23
C PRO A 390 0.34 -0.05 -1.58
N ASP A 391 0.77 -1.00 -2.40
CA ASP A 391 0.18 -1.28 -3.72
C ASP A 391 -1.12 -2.07 -3.60
N GLN A 392 -1.83 -2.25 -4.73
CA GLN A 392 -2.97 -3.17 -4.77
C GLN A 392 -2.60 -4.57 -4.26
N LEU A 393 -3.48 -5.17 -3.45
CA LEU A 393 -3.32 -6.51 -2.86
C LEU A 393 -2.69 -7.57 -3.79
N PRO A 394 -3.15 -7.75 -5.06
CA PRO A 394 -2.55 -8.74 -5.96
C PRO A 394 -1.07 -8.51 -6.32
N TRP A 395 -0.52 -7.30 -6.17
CA TRP A 395 0.87 -7.02 -6.51
C TRP A 395 1.85 -7.90 -5.72
N TYR A 396 1.59 -8.08 -4.44
CA TYR A 396 2.44 -8.83 -3.53
C TYR A 396 2.49 -10.32 -3.88
N GLN A 397 1.34 -10.93 -4.18
CA GLN A 397 1.27 -12.30 -4.70
C GLN A 397 2.00 -12.43 -6.04
N LEU A 398 1.84 -11.46 -6.95
CA LEU A 398 2.57 -11.47 -8.24
C LEU A 398 4.09 -11.43 -8.03
N CYS A 399 4.58 -10.65 -7.07
CA CYS A 399 6.01 -10.62 -6.72
C CYS A 399 6.49 -11.91 -6.05
N ASP A 400 5.67 -12.53 -5.18
CA ASP A 400 5.95 -13.85 -4.61
C ASP A 400 6.13 -14.90 -5.71
N GLU A 401 5.21 -14.94 -6.67
CA GLU A 401 5.21 -15.90 -7.79
C GLU A 401 6.34 -15.64 -8.79
N ALA A 402 6.63 -14.36 -9.06
CA ALA A 402 7.65 -13.94 -10.02
C ALA A 402 9.08 -14.04 -9.47
N GLY A 403 9.23 -14.04 -8.14
CA GLY A 403 10.55 -13.95 -7.51
C GLY A 403 11.11 -12.53 -7.58
N ILE A 404 10.37 -11.56 -7.06
CA ILE A 404 10.83 -10.17 -6.93
C ILE A 404 10.83 -9.82 -5.46
N TYR A 405 11.95 -9.32 -4.94
CA TYR A 405 12.02 -8.81 -3.57
C TYR A 405 11.20 -7.53 -3.44
N LEU A 406 10.54 -7.34 -2.31
CA LEU A 406 9.78 -6.14 -2.01
C LEU A 406 10.38 -5.39 -0.81
N MET A 407 10.47 -4.08 -0.98
CA MET A 407 10.43 -3.11 0.12
C MET A 407 9.02 -2.55 0.18
N ALA A 408 8.21 -3.07 1.11
CA ALA A 408 6.82 -2.66 1.28
C ALA A 408 6.75 -1.40 2.13
N GLU A 409 6.37 -0.29 1.52
CA GLU A 409 6.39 1.03 2.14
C GLU A 409 5.03 1.45 2.70
N THR A 410 5.04 2.00 3.90
CA THR A 410 3.88 2.62 4.53
C THR A 410 3.51 3.90 3.77
N ASN A 411 2.21 4.15 3.60
CA ASN A 411 1.70 5.40 3.03
C ASN A 411 1.99 6.54 4.01
N LEU A 412 3.14 7.19 3.88
CA LEU A 412 3.54 8.29 4.74
C LEU A 412 4.58 9.16 4.01
N GLU A 413 4.16 10.34 3.58
CA GLU A 413 5.05 11.38 3.07
C GLU A 413 4.55 12.77 3.47
N SER A 414 5.39 13.56 4.13
CA SER A 414 5.05 14.92 4.60
C SER A 414 6.06 15.96 4.12
N HIS A 415 6.50 15.84 2.88
CA HIS A 415 7.65 16.55 2.31
C HIS A 415 7.61 18.06 2.56
N GLY A 416 6.49 18.71 2.23
CA GLY A 416 6.28 20.14 2.42
C GLY A 416 6.27 20.63 3.88
N SER A 417 6.23 19.70 4.85
CA SER A 417 6.28 20.05 6.27
C SER A 417 7.68 20.35 6.79
N TRP A 418 8.71 19.75 6.19
CA TRP A 418 10.08 19.78 6.72
C TRP A 418 11.15 20.21 5.73
N GLN A 419 10.94 20.02 4.43
CA GLN A 419 11.86 20.48 3.40
C GLN A 419 11.24 21.68 2.67
N LYS A 420 11.94 22.81 2.65
CA LYS A 420 11.41 24.07 2.12
C LYS A 420 12.41 24.73 1.20
N MET A 421 12.08 24.80 -0.08
CA MET A 421 12.98 25.35 -1.10
C MET A 421 14.37 24.68 -1.04
N GLY A 422 14.40 23.36 -0.80
CA GLY A 422 15.61 22.55 -0.67
C GLY A 422 16.38 22.70 0.66
N ALA A 423 15.91 23.54 1.60
CA ALA A 423 16.48 23.65 2.92
C ALA A 423 15.80 22.69 3.91
N ILE A 424 16.59 22.09 4.79
CA ILE A 424 16.11 21.31 5.93
C ILE A 424 15.58 22.28 6.98
N GLU A 425 14.26 22.32 7.14
CA GLU A 425 13.55 23.25 8.00
C GLU A 425 12.35 22.54 8.64
N PRO A 426 12.53 21.72 9.70
CA PRO A 426 11.47 20.88 10.25
C PRO A 426 10.54 21.59 11.25
N SER A 427 10.43 22.92 11.26
CA SER A 427 9.71 23.67 12.32
C SER A 427 8.23 23.32 12.51
N TYR A 428 7.56 22.74 11.52
CA TYR A 428 6.20 22.22 11.63
C TYR A 428 6.06 20.83 11.02
N ASN A 429 7.14 20.05 11.04
CA ASN A 429 7.12 18.67 10.55
C ASN A 429 6.05 17.85 11.29
N VAL A 430 5.31 17.06 10.51
CA VAL A 430 4.42 16.00 11.01
C VAL A 430 4.78 14.69 10.31
N PRO A 431 4.71 13.52 10.96
CA PRO A 431 4.27 13.34 12.35
C PRO A 431 5.30 13.90 13.36
N GLY A 432 6.61 13.84 13.06
CA GLY A 432 7.66 14.43 13.88
C GLY A 432 7.63 13.94 15.33
N ASP A 433 7.64 14.88 16.28
CA ASP A 433 7.49 14.64 17.72
C ASP A 433 6.11 15.11 18.24
N ASN A 434 5.11 15.22 17.37
CA ASN A 434 3.83 15.82 17.72
C ASN A 434 2.89 14.76 18.34
N PRO A 435 2.51 14.86 19.62
CA PRO A 435 1.81 13.78 20.33
C PRO A 435 0.40 13.44 19.81
N HIS A 436 -0.14 14.22 18.87
CA HIS A 436 -1.45 14.00 18.26
C HIS A 436 -1.42 13.19 16.96
N TRP A 437 -0.24 12.93 16.40
CA TRP A 437 -0.04 12.17 15.17
C TRP A 437 0.37 10.68 15.32
N PRO A 438 0.91 10.18 16.47
CA PRO A 438 1.42 8.82 16.53
C PRO A 438 0.36 7.77 16.19
N ALA A 439 -0.89 7.99 16.63
CA ALA A 439 -1.96 7.03 16.43
C ALA A 439 -2.25 6.81 14.93
N ALA A 440 -2.26 7.89 14.13
CA ALA A 440 -2.52 7.80 12.68
C ALA A 440 -1.36 7.10 11.95
N VAL A 441 -0.12 7.44 12.25
CA VAL A 441 1.05 6.88 11.53
C VAL A 441 1.41 5.46 11.97
N ILE A 442 1.21 5.11 13.25
CA ILE A 442 1.33 3.72 13.72
C ILE A 442 0.23 2.87 13.11
N ASP A 443 -0.99 3.41 12.91
CA ASP A 443 -2.04 2.66 12.25
C ASP A 443 -1.72 2.36 10.78
N ARG A 444 -1.13 3.31 10.04
CA ARG A 444 -0.65 3.08 8.67
C ARG A 444 0.42 1.98 8.62
N ALA A 445 1.39 1.99 9.54
CA ALA A 445 2.38 0.92 9.66
C ALA A 445 1.73 -0.43 10.01
N ARG A 446 0.75 -0.43 10.92
CA ARG A 446 -0.02 -1.61 11.30
C ARG A 446 -0.81 -2.17 10.13
N SER A 447 -1.56 -1.34 9.41
CA SER A 447 -2.31 -1.77 8.24
C SER A 447 -1.40 -2.38 7.18
N ASN A 448 -0.27 -1.73 6.87
CA ASN A 448 0.74 -2.29 5.97
C ASN A 448 1.27 -3.67 6.44
N TYR A 449 1.58 -3.81 7.73
CA TYR A 449 1.98 -5.13 8.28
C TYR A 449 0.85 -6.16 8.19
N GLU A 450 -0.33 -5.84 8.70
CA GLU A 450 -1.39 -6.84 8.89
C GLU A 450 -1.87 -7.42 7.57
N TRP A 451 -2.00 -6.59 6.52
CA TRP A 451 -2.35 -7.03 5.17
C TRP A 451 -1.28 -7.93 4.57
N PHE A 452 0.00 -7.57 4.71
CA PHE A 452 1.06 -8.14 3.87
C PHE A 452 2.07 -9.05 4.60
N LYS A 453 1.89 -9.31 5.90
CA LYS A 453 2.82 -10.06 6.78
C LYS A 453 3.23 -11.45 6.27
N ASN A 454 2.40 -12.08 5.44
CA ASN A 454 2.60 -13.46 4.98
C ASN A 454 3.38 -13.57 3.65
N HIS A 455 3.66 -12.47 2.96
CA HIS A 455 4.36 -12.50 1.66
C HIS A 455 5.87 -12.74 1.80
N PRO A 456 6.44 -13.83 1.25
CA PRO A 456 7.88 -14.09 1.30
C PRO A 456 8.71 -13.07 0.51
N SER A 457 8.14 -12.41 -0.49
CA SER A 457 8.80 -11.36 -1.29
C SER A 457 9.22 -10.16 -0.47
N ILE A 458 8.47 -9.78 0.56
CA ILE A 458 8.79 -8.65 1.42
C ILE A 458 10.00 -9.00 2.29
N ILE A 459 11.09 -8.26 2.08
CA ILE A 459 12.32 -8.37 2.86
C ILE A 459 12.60 -7.10 3.68
N PHE A 460 11.96 -5.98 3.32
CA PHE A 460 11.98 -4.74 4.08
C PHE A 460 10.57 -4.21 4.32
N TRP A 461 10.30 -3.77 5.54
CA TRP A 461 9.24 -2.80 5.83
C TRP A 461 9.84 -1.40 5.75
N SER A 462 9.26 -0.52 4.94
CA SER A 462 9.66 0.89 4.93
C SER A 462 8.66 1.75 5.71
N LEU A 463 9.18 2.63 6.58
CA LEU A 463 8.36 3.47 7.46
C LEU A 463 7.64 4.61 6.72
N GLY A 464 7.98 4.84 5.44
CA GLY A 464 7.48 5.95 4.64
C GLY A 464 8.60 6.59 3.84
N ASN A 465 8.32 7.76 3.29
CA ASN A 465 9.24 8.56 2.50
C ASN A 465 9.27 10.01 3.01
N GLU A 466 10.39 10.70 2.82
CA GLU A 466 10.59 12.15 3.00
C GLU A 466 9.66 12.83 4.04
N SER A 467 9.63 12.29 5.27
CA SER A 467 8.81 12.80 6.38
C SER A 467 9.65 13.28 7.57
N TYR A 468 10.94 13.57 7.33
CA TYR A 468 11.95 13.81 8.38
C TYR A 468 11.98 12.67 9.41
N ALA A 469 12.49 12.86 10.63
CA ALA A 469 12.39 11.83 11.67
C ALA A 469 12.16 12.46 13.04
N GLY A 470 11.38 11.75 13.85
CA GLY A 470 11.04 12.09 15.23
C GLY A 470 10.60 10.85 16.00
N GLU A 471 10.07 11.06 17.20
CA GLU A 471 9.57 10.01 18.09
C GLU A 471 8.44 9.21 17.46
N ASP A 472 7.62 9.80 16.59
CA ASP A 472 6.50 9.10 15.95
C ASP A 472 7.00 8.07 14.92
N ILE A 473 8.02 8.41 14.14
CA ILE A 473 8.70 7.45 13.24
C ILE A 473 9.42 6.37 14.07
N ALA A 474 10.03 6.75 15.20
CA ALA A 474 10.63 5.77 16.11
C ALA A 474 9.60 4.78 16.70
N ALA A 475 8.37 5.25 16.95
CA ALA A 475 7.28 4.40 17.39
C ALA A 475 6.82 3.43 16.29
N MET A 476 6.79 3.86 15.02
CA MET A 476 6.51 2.97 13.89
C MET A 476 7.59 1.88 13.73
N GLN A 477 8.88 2.25 13.87
CA GLN A 477 9.97 1.25 13.91
C GLN A 477 9.73 0.24 15.05
N ALA A 478 9.45 0.72 16.26
CA ALA A 478 9.23 -0.14 17.42
C ALA A 478 8.07 -1.12 17.18
N PHE A 479 6.99 -0.66 16.53
CA PHE A 479 5.87 -1.52 16.12
C PHE A 479 6.36 -2.68 15.24
N TYR A 480 7.09 -2.41 14.16
CA TYR A 480 7.60 -3.48 13.29
C TYR A 480 8.53 -4.44 14.04
N LYS A 481 9.42 -3.93 14.89
CA LYS A 481 10.32 -4.78 15.70
C LYS A 481 9.61 -5.66 16.72
N GLU A 482 8.44 -5.24 17.19
CA GLU A 482 7.60 -6.03 18.09
C GLU A 482 6.82 -7.13 17.36
N HIS A 483 6.39 -6.88 16.11
CA HIS A 483 5.46 -7.75 15.39
C HIS A 483 6.15 -8.70 14.38
N ASP A 484 7.27 -8.27 13.78
CA ASP A 484 8.01 -9.01 12.74
C ASP A 484 9.53 -8.95 12.95
N ASP A 485 10.08 -10.06 13.42
CA ASP A 485 11.52 -10.27 13.57
C ASP A 485 12.17 -10.93 12.34
N SER A 486 11.38 -11.26 11.32
CA SER A 486 11.82 -11.99 10.12
C SER A 486 12.25 -11.08 8.97
N ARG A 487 12.04 -9.77 9.11
CA ARG A 487 12.32 -8.74 8.09
C ARG A 487 13.09 -7.56 8.69
N LEU A 488 13.73 -6.79 7.82
CA LEU A 488 14.43 -5.57 8.20
C LEU A 488 13.50 -4.35 8.03
N VAL A 489 13.80 -3.27 8.73
CA VAL A 489 13.07 -2.00 8.67
C VAL A 489 13.94 -0.94 8.00
N HIS A 490 13.38 -0.27 7.00
CA HIS A 490 14.00 0.79 6.22
C HIS A 490 13.37 2.14 6.54
N TYR A 491 14.18 3.18 6.64
CA TYR A 491 13.70 4.55 6.55
C TYR A 491 14.83 5.51 6.20
N GLU A 492 14.67 6.31 5.15
CA GLU A 492 15.70 7.24 4.70
C GLU A 492 15.79 8.51 5.54
N GLY A 493 14.64 9.07 5.94
CA GLY A 493 14.56 10.39 6.56
C GLY A 493 15.35 10.54 7.87
N VAL A 494 15.70 9.42 8.54
CA VAL A 494 16.60 9.41 9.71
C VAL A 494 18.03 9.87 9.37
N PHE A 495 18.41 9.91 8.10
CA PHE A 495 19.70 10.46 7.67
C PHE A 495 19.91 11.89 8.20
N TYR A 496 18.84 12.68 8.27
CA TYR A 496 18.85 14.06 8.75
C TYR A 496 18.81 14.20 10.29
N THR A 497 18.63 13.11 11.04
CA THR A 497 18.56 13.09 12.53
C THR A 497 19.55 12.08 13.13
N PRO A 498 20.87 12.42 13.16
CA PRO A 498 21.91 11.52 13.64
C PRO A 498 21.66 10.90 15.02
N GLU A 499 20.98 11.63 15.90
CA GLU A 499 20.60 11.20 17.26
C GLU A 499 19.56 10.07 17.29
N LEU A 500 18.79 9.86 16.21
CA LEU A 500 17.80 8.80 16.09
C LEU A 500 18.30 7.58 15.30
N LYS A 501 19.50 7.66 14.69
CA LYS A 501 20.05 6.57 13.87
C LYS A 501 20.21 5.24 14.61
N ASP A 502 20.43 5.24 15.92
CA ASP A 502 20.53 3.98 16.69
C ASP A 502 19.16 3.34 16.97
N ARG A 503 18.06 4.06 16.71
CA ARG A 503 16.69 3.62 16.97
C ARG A 503 15.90 3.36 15.70
N ILE A 504 16.17 4.08 14.62
CA ILE A 504 15.39 4.04 13.38
C ILE A 504 16.23 3.47 12.24
N SER A 505 15.59 2.60 11.46
CA SER A 505 16.12 1.82 10.34
C SER A 505 17.23 0.83 10.72
N ASP A 506 17.26 -0.34 10.08
CA ASP A 506 18.37 -1.29 10.18
C ASP A 506 19.48 -1.02 9.16
N VAL A 507 19.25 -0.13 8.20
CA VAL A 507 20.18 0.20 7.12
C VAL A 507 20.51 1.69 7.14
N GLU A 508 21.68 2.08 6.62
CA GLU A 508 21.91 3.46 6.19
C GLU A 508 21.34 3.57 4.78
N SER A 509 20.28 4.35 4.63
CA SER A 509 19.69 4.65 3.33
C SER A 509 19.81 6.12 3.02
N ARG A 510 20.03 6.46 1.74
CA ARG A 510 20.08 7.83 1.23
C ARG A 510 19.58 7.89 -0.20
N MET A 511 18.84 8.94 -0.51
CA MET A 511 18.41 9.26 -1.88
C MET A 511 19.52 9.99 -2.64
N TYR A 512 19.79 9.56 -3.89
CA TYR A 512 20.67 10.23 -4.86
C TYR A 512 22.12 10.51 -4.40
N GLU A 513 22.60 9.79 -3.38
CA GLU A 513 23.94 9.97 -2.83
C GLU A 513 25.02 9.63 -3.87
N LYS A 514 26.05 10.46 -3.97
CA LYS A 514 27.12 10.28 -4.95
C LYS A 514 27.99 9.07 -4.59
N PRO A 515 28.48 8.28 -5.56
CA PRO A 515 29.32 7.11 -5.29
C PRO A 515 30.51 7.40 -4.38
N GLN A 516 31.15 8.56 -4.50
CA GLN A 516 32.30 8.93 -3.66
C GLN A 516 31.93 9.16 -2.19
N ASN A 517 30.72 9.65 -1.91
CA ASN A 517 30.23 9.84 -0.54
C ASN A 517 29.80 8.51 0.08
N ILE A 518 29.26 7.59 -0.73
CA ILE A 518 29.01 6.21 -0.33
C ILE A 518 30.33 5.52 0.05
N VAL A 519 31.36 5.67 -0.80
CA VAL A 519 32.72 5.20 -0.50
C VAL A 519 33.23 5.77 0.82
N ALA A 520 33.09 7.08 1.04
CA ALA A 520 33.53 7.72 2.28
C ALA A 520 32.83 7.15 3.52
N TYR A 521 31.52 6.88 3.45
CA TYR A 521 30.78 6.20 4.52
C TYR A 521 31.30 4.78 4.76
N LEU A 522 31.46 4.01 3.69
CA LEU A 522 31.87 2.60 3.76
C LEU A 522 33.32 2.42 4.24
N GLU A 523 34.17 3.43 4.07
CA GLU A 523 35.57 3.45 4.51
C GLU A 523 35.75 4.05 5.93
N ASP A 524 34.72 4.66 6.52
CA ASP A 524 34.77 5.32 7.85
C ASP A 524 34.03 4.54 8.95
N ASN A 525 34.38 3.25 9.11
CA ASN A 525 33.80 2.36 10.14
C ASN A 525 32.26 2.38 10.22
N PRO A 526 31.56 2.12 9.10
CA PRO A 526 30.10 2.20 9.04
C PRO A 526 29.43 1.28 10.07
N THR A 527 28.34 1.73 10.70
CA THR A 527 27.58 0.94 11.69
C THR A 527 26.46 0.09 11.07
N LYS A 528 26.02 0.44 9.85
CA LYS A 528 24.94 -0.23 9.12
C LYS A 528 25.36 -0.51 7.67
N PRO A 529 24.77 -1.50 6.99
CA PRO A 529 24.89 -1.65 5.54
C PRO A 529 24.34 -0.41 4.84
N PHE A 530 24.85 -0.11 3.65
CA PHE A 530 24.39 1.02 2.84
C PHE A 530 23.47 0.53 1.72
N LEU A 531 22.33 1.21 1.56
CA LEU A 531 21.34 0.95 0.51
C LEU A 531 20.92 2.27 -0.13
N ASN A 532 20.79 2.33 -1.45
CA ASN A 532 20.13 3.47 -2.10
C ASN A 532 18.63 3.18 -2.24
N CYS A 533 17.76 3.76 -1.40
CA CYS A 533 16.31 3.70 -1.65
C CYS A 533 15.93 4.38 -2.96
N GLU A 534 16.68 5.40 -3.37
CA GLU A 534 16.56 6.05 -4.68
C GLU A 534 17.95 6.41 -5.20
N TYR A 535 18.21 6.08 -6.46
CA TYR A 535 19.39 6.50 -7.20
C TYR A 535 19.08 6.52 -8.70
N MET A 536 20.02 7.03 -9.51
CA MET A 536 19.90 7.02 -10.98
C MET A 536 18.57 7.59 -11.51
N HIS A 537 18.20 8.80 -11.08
CA HIS A 537 16.98 9.50 -11.49
C HIS A 537 16.81 9.54 -13.03
N ASP A 538 15.86 8.78 -13.61
CA ASP A 538 15.71 8.58 -15.06
C ASP A 538 14.76 9.59 -15.76
N MET A 539 14.86 10.87 -15.36
CA MET A 539 14.09 11.94 -15.98
C MET A 539 14.54 12.22 -17.42
N GLY A 540 13.66 11.95 -18.38
CA GLY A 540 13.90 12.20 -19.81
C GLY A 540 14.98 11.29 -20.42
N ASN A 541 16.14 11.85 -20.79
CA ASN A 541 17.29 11.12 -21.31
C ASN A 541 18.41 11.16 -20.26
N SER A 542 18.44 10.16 -19.40
CA SER A 542 19.25 10.16 -18.19
C SER A 542 19.96 8.81 -18.00
N LEU A 543 20.07 8.34 -16.75
CA LEU A 543 20.72 7.12 -16.31
C LEU A 543 22.23 7.02 -16.59
N GLY A 544 22.89 8.16 -16.85
CA GLY A 544 24.33 8.22 -17.08
C GLY A 544 25.15 7.94 -15.82
N GLY A 545 26.16 7.08 -15.91
CA GLY A 545 27.11 6.82 -14.83
C GLY A 545 26.79 5.61 -13.95
N MET A 546 25.82 4.78 -14.33
CA MET A 546 25.39 3.57 -13.58
C MET A 546 26.56 2.66 -13.17
N GLN A 547 27.58 2.52 -14.03
CA GLN A 547 28.80 1.77 -13.72
C GLN A 547 29.42 2.14 -12.36
N SER A 548 29.44 3.43 -12.02
CA SER A 548 30.09 3.91 -10.81
C SER A 548 29.40 3.45 -9.53
N TYR A 549 28.10 3.14 -9.58
CA TYR A 549 27.38 2.48 -8.50
C TYR A 549 27.58 0.96 -8.53
N ASN A 550 27.50 0.35 -9.71
CA ASN A 550 27.74 -1.10 -9.87
C ASN A 550 29.13 -1.53 -9.38
N ASP A 551 30.18 -0.76 -9.66
CA ASP A 551 31.54 -1.04 -9.20
C ASP A 551 31.63 -1.10 -7.65
N LEU A 552 30.72 -0.42 -6.92
CA LEU A 552 30.66 -0.50 -5.45
C LEU A 552 30.15 -1.86 -4.97
N ILE A 553 29.28 -2.52 -5.72
CA ILE A 553 28.73 -3.84 -5.37
C ILE A 553 29.87 -4.86 -5.27
N ASP A 554 30.80 -4.85 -6.22
CA ASP A 554 31.95 -5.75 -6.23
C ASP A 554 32.99 -5.39 -5.17
N LYS A 555 33.12 -4.09 -4.85
CA LYS A 555 34.18 -3.58 -3.96
C LYS A 555 33.83 -3.64 -2.48
N TYR A 556 32.57 -3.38 -2.09
CA TYR A 556 32.18 -3.24 -0.70
C TYR A 556 31.04 -4.20 -0.33
N PRO A 557 31.30 -5.25 0.47
CA PRO A 557 30.28 -6.20 0.91
C PRO A 557 29.05 -5.54 1.58
N MET A 558 29.27 -4.46 2.33
CA MET A 558 28.20 -3.71 3.02
C MET A 558 27.36 -2.82 2.10
N TYR A 559 27.75 -2.65 0.83
CA TYR A 559 26.91 -1.93 -0.14
C TYR A 559 25.91 -2.91 -0.77
N GLN A 560 24.63 -2.63 -0.65
CA GLN A 560 23.56 -3.54 -1.01
C GLN A 560 22.93 -3.26 -2.39
N GLY A 561 23.41 -2.24 -3.12
CA GLY A 561 22.79 -1.77 -4.36
C GLY A 561 21.69 -0.74 -4.07
N GLY A 562 20.61 -0.76 -4.85
CA GLY A 562 19.53 0.20 -4.67
C GLY A 562 18.38 0.08 -5.66
N PHE A 563 17.45 1.04 -5.55
CA PHE A 563 16.25 1.12 -6.39
C PHE A 563 16.30 2.35 -7.29
N ILE A 564 16.28 2.14 -8.61
CA ILE A 564 16.28 3.24 -9.60
C ILE A 564 15.01 4.08 -9.40
N TRP A 565 15.11 5.41 -9.50
CA TRP A 565 13.95 6.31 -9.57
C TRP A 565 13.67 6.70 -11.02
N ASP A 566 12.58 6.27 -11.65
CA ASP A 566 11.59 5.27 -11.22
C ASP A 566 11.21 4.33 -12.39
N PHE A 567 10.16 3.52 -12.24
CA PHE A 567 9.82 2.48 -13.21
C PHE A 567 9.10 3.01 -14.45
N ILE A 568 8.18 3.96 -14.29
CA ILE A 568 7.26 4.40 -15.34
C ILE A 568 6.92 5.89 -15.21
N ASP A 569 6.98 6.62 -16.32
CA ASP A 569 6.58 8.03 -16.34
C ASP A 569 5.13 8.21 -15.90
N GLN A 570 4.90 9.13 -14.97
CA GLN A 570 3.56 9.60 -14.64
C GLN A 570 3.15 10.70 -15.63
N ALA A 571 2.56 10.29 -16.75
CA ALA A 571 1.95 11.20 -17.73
C ALA A 571 0.59 10.67 -18.18
N LEU A 572 -0.34 11.56 -18.51
CA LEU A 572 -1.70 11.21 -18.92
C LEU A 572 -1.89 11.39 -20.42
N PHE A 573 -2.54 10.44 -21.07
CA PHE A 573 -3.04 10.61 -22.44
C PHE A 573 -4.20 11.58 -22.47
N VAL A 574 -4.08 12.58 -23.33
CA VAL A 574 -5.12 13.56 -23.63
C VAL A 574 -5.20 13.76 -25.13
N HIS A 575 -6.41 13.79 -25.66
CA HIS A 575 -6.64 14.14 -27.05
C HIS A 575 -6.33 15.62 -27.27
N ASP A 576 -5.32 15.94 -28.09
CA ASP A 576 -4.99 17.32 -28.46
C ASP A 576 -5.86 17.79 -29.64
N PRO A 577 -6.77 18.77 -29.43
CA PRO A 577 -7.66 19.25 -30.48
C PRO A 577 -6.94 20.02 -31.60
N ILE A 578 -5.67 20.43 -31.41
CA ILE A 578 -4.90 21.14 -32.43
C ILE A 578 -4.29 20.14 -33.42
N THR A 579 -3.68 19.07 -32.93
CA THR A 579 -3.03 18.05 -33.77
C THR A 579 -3.94 16.90 -34.15
N ASP A 580 -5.10 16.73 -33.50
CA ASP A 580 -6.03 15.60 -33.65
C ASP A 580 -5.35 14.25 -33.31
N GLN A 581 -4.46 14.28 -32.30
CA GLN A 581 -3.70 13.12 -31.83
C GLN A 581 -3.78 13.00 -30.31
N ASP A 582 -3.69 11.78 -29.82
CA ASP A 582 -3.50 11.56 -28.38
C ASP A 582 -2.04 11.85 -28.02
N VAL A 583 -1.85 12.74 -27.06
CA VAL A 583 -0.54 13.18 -26.57
C VAL A 583 -0.43 12.92 -25.07
N LEU A 584 0.78 12.68 -24.60
CA LEU A 584 1.07 12.61 -23.17
C LEU A 584 1.24 14.01 -22.60
N ARG A 585 0.61 14.27 -21.46
CA ARG A 585 0.64 15.54 -20.72
C ARG A 585 1.17 15.31 -19.30
N TYR A 586 1.89 16.31 -18.81
CA TYR A 586 2.48 16.34 -17.47
C TYR A 586 1.86 17.47 -16.66
N GLY A 587 2.47 17.81 -15.53
CA GLY A 587 2.07 19.00 -14.78
C GLY A 587 2.15 20.28 -15.61
N GLY A 588 1.24 21.19 -15.33
CA GLY A 588 1.07 22.47 -16.02
C GLY A 588 0.29 22.37 -17.35
N ASP A 589 0.06 21.17 -17.87
CA ASP A 589 -0.70 20.96 -19.11
C ASP A 589 -2.23 20.86 -18.88
N PHE A 590 -2.70 20.98 -17.64
CA PHE A 590 -4.11 20.90 -17.21
C PHE A 590 -4.62 22.22 -16.62
N ASP A 591 -4.02 23.34 -17.05
CA ASP A 591 -4.31 24.72 -16.61
C ASP A 591 -4.13 24.95 -15.10
N GLU A 592 -3.48 24.02 -14.40
CA GLU A 592 -2.98 24.21 -13.05
C GLU A 592 -1.73 25.11 -13.07
N ARG A 593 -1.70 26.11 -12.20
CA ARG A 593 -0.56 27.05 -12.14
C ARG A 593 0.53 26.64 -11.16
N HIS A 594 0.16 25.90 -10.13
CA HIS A 594 1.09 25.43 -9.11
C HIS A 594 1.45 24.00 -9.47
N SER A 595 2.58 23.83 -10.15
CA SER A 595 3.04 22.55 -10.65
C SER A 595 4.55 22.55 -10.86
N ASP A 596 5.13 21.35 -10.74
CA ASP A 596 6.54 21.05 -11.03
C ASP A 596 6.74 20.46 -12.43
N TYR A 597 5.74 20.65 -13.30
CA TYR A 597 5.79 20.35 -14.73
C TYR A 597 6.08 18.88 -15.06
N ALA A 598 7.12 18.62 -15.86
CA ALA A 598 7.51 17.29 -16.31
C ALA A 598 8.31 16.50 -15.26
N PHE A 599 8.46 17.00 -14.04
CA PHE A 599 9.17 16.30 -12.96
C PHE A 599 8.45 15.01 -12.50
N SER A 600 7.24 14.75 -13.00
CA SER A 600 6.54 13.46 -12.91
C SER A 600 7.01 12.40 -13.91
N GLY A 601 7.85 12.77 -14.90
CA GLY A 601 8.33 11.90 -15.96
C GLY A 601 9.72 11.32 -15.71
N ASN A 602 9.83 10.41 -14.73
CA ASN A 602 11.11 9.88 -14.23
C ASN A 602 11.40 8.42 -14.59
N GLY A 603 10.55 7.79 -15.40
CA GLY A 603 10.50 6.34 -15.51
C GLY A 603 11.51 5.72 -16.46
N LEU A 604 11.92 4.48 -16.19
CA LEU A 604 12.61 3.63 -17.19
C LEU A 604 11.73 3.29 -18.40
N MET A 605 10.41 3.49 -18.27
CA MET A 605 9.42 3.39 -19.33
C MET A 605 8.69 4.72 -19.52
N PHE A 606 8.25 4.97 -20.74
CA PHE A 606 7.22 5.97 -21.00
C PHE A 606 5.88 5.54 -20.36
N ALA A 607 4.95 6.48 -20.19
CA ALA A 607 3.66 6.24 -19.53
C ALA A 607 2.76 5.22 -20.26
N ASP A 608 3.02 5.00 -21.55
CA ASP A 608 2.39 3.96 -22.37
C ASP A 608 3.04 2.57 -22.24
N ARG A 609 4.02 2.42 -21.33
CA ARG A 609 4.82 1.21 -21.03
C ARG A 609 5.83 0.85 -22.13
N THR A 610 6.08 1.77 -23.08
CA THR A 610 7.21 1.61 -24.01
C THR A 610 8.53 1.81 -23.24
N PRO A 611 9.47 0.85 -23.23
CA PRO A 611 10.76 1.03 -22.56
C PRO A 611 11.58 2.17 -23.18
N LYS A 612 12.18 3.02 -22.32
CA LYS A 612 13.14 4.04 -22.76
C LYS A 612 14.49 3.41 -23.10
N PRO A 613 15.37 4.09 -23.88
CA PRO A 613 16.72 3.60 -24.17
C PRO A 613 17.54 3.25 -22.92
N ALA A 614 17.35 3.98 -21.81
CA ALA A 614 18.01 3.73 -20.53
C ALA A 614 17.81 2.29 -20.00
N MET A 615 16.67 1.66 -20.29
CA MET A 615 16.37 0.27 -19.90
C MET A 615 17.43 -0.73 -20.42
N GLN A 616 18.07 -0.45 -21.56
CA GLN A 616 19.13 -1.32 -22.09
C GLN A 616 20.38 -1.32 -21.20
N GLU A 617 20.71 -0.16 -20.64
CA GLU A 617 21.83 0.02 -19.72
C GLU A 617 21.55 -0.67 -18.37
N VAL A 618 20.32 -0.51 -17.86
CA VAL A 618 19.83 -1.23 -16.67
C VAL A 618 19.96 -2.74 -16.86
N LYS A 619 19.44 -3.26 -17.97
CA LYS A 619 19.50 -4.68 -18.28
C LYS A 619 20.94 -5.20 -18.30
N TYR A 620 21.87 -4.44 -18.86
CA TYR A 620 23.27 -4.81 -18.93
C TYR A 620 23.90 -4.89 -17.52
N TYR A 621 23.82 -3.79 -16.75
CA TYR A 621 24.48 -3.71 -15.44
C TYR A 621 23.84 -4.61 -14.38
N TYR A 622 22.51 -4.67 -14.31
CA TYR A 622 21.82 -5.59 -13.41
C TYR A 622 22.07 -7.06 -13.79
N GLY A 623 22.29 -7.34 -15.07
CA GLY A 623 22.67 -8.67 -15.55
C GLY A 623 24.03 -9.16 -15.05
N LEU A 624 24.90 -8.28 -14.52
CA LEU A 624 26.22 -8.65 -14.00
C LEU A 624 26.16 -9.32 -12.62
N HIS A 625 25.10 -9.10 -11.84
CA HIS A 625 24.97 -9.55 -10.45
C HIS A 625 23.73 -10.44 -10.20
N LYS A 626 23.28 -11.18 -11.22
CA LYS A 626 22.05 -12.00 -11.17
C LYS A 626 22.14 -13.25 -10.28
#